data_AF-A0A8S3J3E4-F1
#
_entry.id   AF-A0A8S3J3E4-F1
#
_cell.length_a   1.000
_cell.length_b   1.000
_cell.length_c   1.000
_cell.angle_alpha   90.00
_cell.angle_beta   90.00
_cell.angle_gamma   90.00
#
_symmetry.space_group_name_H-M   'P 1'
#
loop_
_entity.id
_entity.type
_entity.pdbx_description
1 polymer ?
#
loop_
_entity_poly.entity_id
_entity_poly.type
_entity_poly.pdbx_seq_one_letter_code
_entity_poly.pdbx_strand_id
1 'polypeptide(L)'
;LKELTNPINPLRLLMHIDVQTKYQNAFLRELIEMACEDIKIDDEEILQDLFYKPDSQSFTCFVLFHSSFRTVHIRQYIIDRLLAQSISWEDIGMRWDELLAWRNYTNQQRVVANKVWALIREVSSKQFEIDKLINTENDKMQEKLKIIEIIPSCLDIYCSNAPDKQDYKDLLQNIANSFTEKIVRTVAIPNEIDQFVPIAKRLHPYSKSTVWHLFRQQPLTCK
;
A
#
# COMPACT_ATOMS: atom_id res chain seq x y z
N LEU A 1 -22.65 1.70 18.97
CA LEU A 1 -23.33 0.91 17.90
C LEU A 1 -22.36 0.15 16.98
N LYS A 2 -21.13 0.65 16.77
CA LYS A 2 -20.13 -0.02 15.90
C LYS A 2 -19.64 -1.40 16.40
N GLU A 3 -19.63 -1.66 17.71
CA GLU A 3 -19.18 -2.94 18.28
C GLU A 3 -20.19 -4.08 18.05
N LEU A 4 -20.27 -4.61 16.84
CA LEU A 4 -21.21 -5.67 16.47
C LEU A 4 -20.84 -7.04 17.07
N THR A 5 -19.64 -7.17 17.64
CA THR A 5 -19.21 -8.35 18.41
C THR A 5 -19.79 -8.39 19.82
N ASN A 6 -20.37 -7.29 20.31
CA ASN A 6 -21.06 -7.23 21.60
C ASN A 6 -22.49 -7.80 21.48
N PRO A 7 -22.88 -8.84 22.23
CA PRO A 7 -24.19 -9.49 22.11
C PRO A 7 -25.37 -8.60 22.54
N ILE A 8 -25.13 -7.60 23.39
CA ILE A 8 -26.17 -6.64 23.83
C ILE A 8 -26.26 -5.40 22.93
N ASN A 9 -25.48 -5.34 21.86
CA ASN A 9 -25.53 -4.22 20.92
C ASN A 9 -26.90 -4.19 20.21
N PRO A 10 -27.66 -3.08 20.31
CA PRO A 10 -28.99 -2.99 19.70
C PRO A 10 -28.98 -3.26 18.19
N LEU A 11 -27.99 -2.74 17.46
CA LEU A 11 -27.88 -2.95 16.02
C LEU A 11 -27.63 -4.42 15.69
N ARG A 12 -26.82 -5.13 16.49
CA ARG A 12 -26.61 -6.58 16.34
C ARG A 12 -27.90 -7.37 16.59
N LEU A 13 -28.68 -6.99 17.60
CA LEU A 13 -29.97 -7.62 17.89
C LEU A 13 -30.95 -7.42 16.72
N LEU A 14 -31.02 -6.20 16.17
CA LEU A 14 -31.83 -5.91 14.99
C LEU A 14 -31.39 -6.75 13.78
N MET A 15 -30.09 -6.84 13.50
CA MET A 15 -29.54 -7.72 12.46
C MET A 15 -29.93 -9.18 12.67
N HIS A 16 -29.88 -9.68 13.91
CA HIS A 16 -30.25 -11.05 14.21
C HIS A 16 -31.73 -11.34 13.91
N ILE A 17 -32.63 -10.43 14.31
CA ILE A 17 -34.06 -10.53 14.00
C ILE A 17 -34.27 -10.46 12.48
N ASP A 18 -33.53 -9.62 11.78
CA ASP A 18 -33.65 -9.43 10.33
C ASP A 18 -33.31 -10.71 9.57
N VAL A 19 -32.25 -11.40 10.00
CA VAL A 19 -31.89 -12.74 9.51
C VAL A 19 -33.01 -13.75 9.78
N GLN A 20 -33.60 -13.77 10.98
CA GLN A 20 -34.70 -14.69 11.32
C GLN A 20 -35.93 -14.47 10.44
N THR A 21 -36.21 -13.21 10.06
CA THR A 21 -37.31 -12.86 9.14
C THR A 21 -36.94 -13.00 7.66
N LYS A 22 -35.77 -13.57 7.34
CA LYS A 22 -35.24 -13.72 5.98
C LYS A 22 -35.21 -12.39 5.20
N TYR A 23 -34.93 -11.28 5.90
CA TYR A 23 -34.83 -9.93 5.31
C TYR A 23 -36.13 -9.40 4.70
N GLN A 24 -37.29 -9.94 5.09
CA GLN A 24 -38.59 -9.58 4.51
C GLN A 24 -39.28 -8.44 5.27
N ASN A 25 -38.89 -8.18 6.53
CA ASN A 25 -39.54 -7.16 7.34
C ASN A 25 -39.08 -5.74 6.94
N ALA A 26 -40.00 -4.93 6.41
CA ALA A 26 -39.69 -3.55 5.97
C ALA A 26 -39.42 -2.61 7.16
N PHE A 27 -40.24 -2.67 8.20
CA PHE A 27 -40.08 -1.85 9.41
C PHE A 27 -38.73 -2.11 10.09
N LEU A 28 -38.29 -3.36 10.14
CA LEU A 28 -36.99 -3.71 10.71
C LEU A 28 -35.82 -3.14 9.89
N ARG A 29 -35.94 -3.10 8.56
CA ARG A 29 -34.93 -2.48 7.69
C ARG A 29 -34.88 -0.97 7.87
N GLU A 30 -36.03 -0.31 8.02
CA GLU A 30 -36.09 1.13 8.37
C GLU A 30 -35.44 1.42 9.73
N LEU A 31 -35.67 0.56 10.73
CA LEU A 31 -35.01 0.71 12.03
C LEU A 31 -33.48 0.56 11.94
N ILE A 32 -33.00 -0.38 11.12
CA ILE A 32 -31.56 -0.58 10.89
C ILE A 32 -30.97 0.63 10.16
N GLU A 33 -31.66 1.17 9.15
CA GLU A 33 -31.27 2.40 8.44
C GLU A 33 -31.12 3.56 9.41
N MET A 34 -32.17 3.87 10.17
CA MET A 34 -32.18 4.97 11.14
C MET A 34 -31.09 4.79 12.20
N ALA A 35 -30.87 3.56 12.69
CA ALA A 35 -29.79 3.29 13.64
C ALA A 35 -28.39 3.51 13.03
N CYS A 36 -28.26 3.46 11.70
CA CYS A 36 -27.00 3.70 10.99
C CYS A 36 -26.78 5.17 10.64
N GLU A 37 -27.83 6.00 10.54
CA GLU A 37 -27.70 7.44 10.23
C GLU A 37 -26.82 8.19 11.23
N ASP A 38 -26.87 7.78 12.50
CA ASP A 38 -26.05 8.39 13.58
C ASP A 38 -24.60 7.87 13.61
N ILE A 39 -24.28 6.83 12.84
CA ILE A 39 -22.96 6.21 12.84
C ILE A 39 -22.06 6.92 11.84
N LYS A 40 -21.18 7.79 12.34
CA LYS A 40 -20.13 8.43 11.54
C LYS A 40 -19.01 7.44 11.23
N ILE A 41 -18.71 7.21 9.96
CA ILE A 41 -17.49 6.54 9.49
C ILE A 41 -16.73 7.54 8.61
N ASP A 42 -15.47 7.78 8.92
CA ASP A 42 -14.59 8.61 8.08
C ASP A 42 -13.72 7.77 7.13
N ASP A 43 -13.06 8.45 6.19
CA ASP A 43 -12.29 7.80 5.14
C ASP A 43 -11.06 7.06 5.71
N GLU A 44 -10.50 7.56 6.83
CA GLU A 44 -9.37 6.94 7.52
C GLU A 44 -9.78 5.61 8.16
N GLU A 45 -10.93 5.59 8.84
CA GLU A 45 -11.52 4.36 9.40
C GLU A 45 -11.82 3.32 8.32
N ILE A 46 -12.37 3.74 7.17
CA ILE A 46 -12.63 2.83 6.04
C ILE A 46 -11.34 2.16 5.56
N LEU A 47 -10.30 2.95 5.31
CA LEU A 47 -9.03 2.43 4.85
C LEU A 47 -8.34 1.59 5.93
N GLN A 48 -8.47 1.98 7.20
CA GLN A 48 -7.91 1.23 8.31
C GLN A 48 -8.54 -0.17 8.41
N ASP A 49 -9.87 -0.26 8.36
CA ASP A 49 -10.63 -1.50 8.55
C ASP A 49 -10.56 -2.45 7.35
N LEU A 50 -10.40 -1.91 6.14
CA LEU A 50 -10.54 -2.68 4.90
C LEU A 50 -9.23 -2.84 4.12
N PHE A 51 -8.26 -1.95 4.36
CA PHE A 51 -6.95 -2.00 3.73
C PHE A 51 -5.84 -2.16 4.76
N TYR A 52 -5.50 -1.17 5.59
CA TYR A 52 -4.30 -1.27 6.44
C TYR A 52 -4.32 -2.41 7.46
N LYS A 53 -5.50 -2.71 8.02
CA LYS A 53 -5.71 -3.81 8.97
C LYS A 53 -7.03 -4.53 8.67
N PRO A 54 -7.11 -5.29 7.56
CA PRO A 54 -8.35 -5.90 7.10
C PRO A 54 -8.89 -6.87 8.17
N ASP A 55 -10.07 -6.59 8.72
CA ASP A 55 -10.68 -7.45 9.71
C ASP A 55 -12.14 -7.76 9.34
N SER A 56 -12.43 -9.06 9.23
CA SER A 56 -13.78 -9.58 9.02
C SER A 56 -14.79 -9.20 10.10
N GLN A 57 -14.31 -8.85 11.31
CA GLN A 57 -15.12 -8.47 12.46
C GLN A 57 -15.24 -6.95 12.63
N SER A 58 -14.56 -6.16 11.79
CA SER A 58 -14.71 -4.71 11.79
C SER A 58 -16.13 -4.30 11.42
N PHE A 59 -16.57 -3.17 11.96
CA PHE A 59 -17.88 -2.61 11.64
C PHE A 59 -18.01 -2.36 10.13
N THR A 60 -16.99 -1.75 9.53
CA THR A 60 -16.96 -1.42 8.10
C THR A 60 -17.07 -2.68 7.24
N CYS A 61 -16.41 -3.78 7.60
CA CYS A 61 -16.55 -5.05 6.89
C CYS A 61 -17.95 -5.66 7.05
N PHE A 62 -18.57 -5.57 8.23
CA PHE A 62 -19.95 -6.00 8.43
C PHE A 62 -20.92 -5.20 7.56
N VAL A 63 -20.77 -3.88 7.50
CA VAL A 63 -21.59 -3.00 6.66
C VAL A 63 -21.49 -3.41 5.18
N LEU A 64 -20.29 -3.74 4.70
CA LEU A 64 -20.12 -4.13 3.29
C LEU A 64 -20.79 -5.46 2.92
N PHE A 65 -20.71 -6.46 3.81
CA PHE A 65 -21.01 -7.86 3.46
C PHE A 65 -22.23 -8.47 4.14
N HIS A 66 -22.75 -7.90 5.22
CA HIS A 66 -23.94 -8.43 5.87
C HIS A 66 -25.22 -7.97 5.16
N SER A 67 -26.12 -8.90 4.88
CA SER A 67 -27.33 -8.65 4.07
C SER A 67 -28.25 -7.57 4.65
N SER A 68 -28.30 -7.42 5.98
CA SER A 68 -29.06 -6.36 6.65
C SER A 68 -28.63 -4.94 6.29
N PHE A 69 -27.39 -4.75 5.82
CA PHE A 69 -26.89 -3.44 5.38
C PHE A 69 -26.98 -3.23 3.87
N ARG A 70 -27.54 -4.18 3.12
CA ARG A 70 -27.50 -4.17 1.65
C ARG A 70 -28.11 -2.90 1.04
N THR A 71 -29.15 -2.37 1.65
CA THR A 71 -29.88 -1.17 1.20
C THR A 71 -29.47 0.10 1.93
N VAL A 72 -28.56 0.02 2.90
CA VAL A 72 -28.25 1.14 3.79
C VAL A 72 -27.29 2.12 3.13
N HIS A 73 -27.57 3.42 3.27
CA HIS A 73 -26.78 4.49 2.64
C HIS A 73 -25.29 4.42 3.00
N ILE A 74 -24.97 4.06 4.25
CA ILE A 74 -23.60 3.93 4.73
C ILE A 74 -22.80 2.86 3.97
N ARG A 75 -23.45 1.80 3.47
CA ARG A 75 -22.81 0.79 2.64
C ARG A 75 -22.40 1.37 1.29
N GLN A 76 -23.28 2.14 0.65
CA GLN A 76 -22.95 2.80 -0.61
C GLN A 76 -21.83 3.83 -0.43
N TYR A 77 -21.87 4.60 0.67
CA TYR A 77 -20.80 5.52 1.03
C TYR A 77 -19.42 4.84 1.09
N ILE A 78 -19.31 3.71 1.81
CA ILE A 78 -18.04 2.97 1.89
C ILE A 78 -17.58 2.49 0.51
N ILE A 79 -18.50 1.97 -0.31
CA ILE A 79 -18.20 1.51 -1.67
C ILE A 79 -17.66 2.67 -2.52
N ASP A 80 -18.31 3.83 -2.49
CA ASP A 80 -17.91 5.01 -3.26
C ASP A 80 -16.51 5.51 -2.84
N ARG A 81 -16.20 5.48 -1.54
CA ARG A 81 -14.87 5.83 -1.03
C ARG A 81 -13.78 4.86 -1.49
N LEU A 82 -14.04 3.56 -1.44
CA LEU A 82 -13.09 2.55 -1.92
C LEU A 82 -12.89 2.63 -3.44
N LEU A 83 -13.95 2.93 -4.19
CA LEU A 83 -13.86 3.19 -5.63
C LEU A 83 -12.98 4.40 -5.92
N ALA A 84 -13.21 5.52 -5.22
CA ALA A 84 -12.38 6.71 -5.35
C ALA A 84 -10.90 6.43 -5.03
N GLN A 85 -10.64 5.65 -3.98
CA GLN A 85 -9.28 5.23 -3.63
C GLN A 85 -8.64 4.37 -4.73
N SER A 86 -9.38 3.39 -5.28
CA SER A 86 -8.85 2.54 -6.36
C SER A 86 -8.47 3.36 -7.60
N ILE A 87 -9.30 4.34 -7.98
CA ILE A 87 -9.02 5.24 -9.10
C ILE A 87 -7.77 6.08 -8.81
N SER A 88 -7.66 6.63 -7.60
CA SER A 88 -6.49 7.39 -7.18
C SER A 88 -5.20 6.57 -7.29
N TRP A 89 -5.22 5.30 -6.88
CA TRP A 89 -4.05 4.43 -7.00
C TRP A 89 -3.71 4.06 -8.46
N GLU A 90 -4.70 3.89 -9.33
CA GLU A 90 -4.46 3.66 -10.76
C GLU A 90 -3.78 4.88 -11.42
N ASP A 91 -4.35 6.07 -11.18
CA ASP A 91 -3.94 7.32 -11.80
C ASP A 91 -2.60 7.81 -11.24
N ILE A 92 -2.52 7.95 -9.93
CA ILE A 92 -1.40 8.63 -9.25
C ILE A 92 -0.35 7.63 -8.75
N GLY A 93 -0.76 6.41 -8.41
CA GLY A 93 0.09 5.37 -7.82
C GLY A 93 -0.13 5.22 -6.32
N MET A 94 0.55 4.24 -5.73
CA MET A 94 0.47 3.92 -4.30
C MET A 94 1.64 4.51 -3.53
N ARG A 95 1.44 4.76 -2.24
CA ARG A 95 2.48 5.11 -1.28
C ARG A 95 3.21 3.85 -0.79
N TRP A 96 4.40 4.05 -0.23
CA TRP A 96 5.22 2.95 0.27
C TRP A 96 4.61 2.22 1.46
N ASP A 97 4.01 2.96 2.40
CA ASP A 97 3.30 2.40 3.55
C ASP A 97 2.13 1.50 3.12
N GLU A 98 1.42 1.86 2.05
CA GLU A 98 0.35 1.04 1.47
C GLU A 98 0.87 -0.26 0.86
N LEU A 99 1.99 -0.22 0.14
CA LEU A 99 2.63 -1.42 -0.41
C LEU A 99 3.14 -2.33 0.71
N LEU A 100 3.73 -1.75 1.76
CA LEU A 100 4.19 -2.49 2.93
C LEU A 100 3.04 -3.16 3.68
N ALA A 101 1.92 -2.45 3.86
CA ALA A 101 0.72 -3.01 4.48
C ALA A 101 0.30 -4.29 3.75
N TRP A 102 0.11 -4.21 2.43
CA TRP A 102 -0.28 -5.37 1.61
C TRP A 102 0.69 -6.55 1.71
N ARG A 103 2.00 -6.26 1.60
CA ARG A 103 3.05 -7.30 1.69
C ARG A 103 2.98 -8.05 3.02
N ASN A 104 2.70 -7.32 4.10
CA ASN A 104 2.72 -7.82 5.46
C ASN A 104 1.39 -8.43 5.93
N TYR A 105 0.36 -8.49 5.07
CA TYR A 105 -0.89 -9.14 5.43
C TYR A 105 -0.69 -10.61 5.81
N THR A 106 -1.29 -10.97 6.93
CA THR A 106 -1.57 -12.37 7.28
C THR A 106 -2.51 -13.02 6.27
N ASN A 107 -2.57 -14.35 6.25
CA ASN A 107 -3.48 -15.09 5.37
C ASN A 107 -4.95 -14.68 5.56
N GLN A 108 -5.38 -14.44 6.80
CA GLN A 108 -6.76 -14.00 7.09
C GLN A 108 -7.03 -12.60 6.54
N GLN A 109 -6.09 -11.66 6.73
CA GLN A 109 -6.21 -10.31 6.19
C GLN A 109 -6.26 -10.31 4.66
N ARG A 110 -5.46 -11.15 4.00
CA ARG A 110 -5.50 -11.33 2.53
C ARG A 110 -6.87 -11.79 2.05
N VAL A 111 -7.50 -12.74 2.76
CA VAL A 111 -8.85 -13.21 2.41
C VAL A 111 -9.87 -12.07 2.50
N VAL A 112 -9.83 -11.28 3.58
CA VAL A 112 -10.74 -10.13 3.76
C VAL A 112 -10.50 -9.06 2.68
N ALA A 113 -9.25 -8.65 2.48
CA ALA A 113 -8.88 -7.66 1.47
C ALA A 113 -9.31 -8.10 0.06
N ASN A 114 -9.04 -9.35 -0.33
CA ASN A 114 -9.44 -9.88 -1.63
C ASN A 114 -10.96 -9.88 -1.81
N LYS A 115 -11.72 -10.16 -0.73
CA LYS A 115 -13.18 -10.08 -0.76
C LYS A 115 -13.68 -8.65 -0.96
N VAL A 116 -13.05 -7.68 -0.31
CA VAL A 116 -13.33 -6.23 -0.49
C VAL A 116 -13.08 -5.83 -1.94
N TRP A 117 -11.89 -6.12 -2.46
CA TRP A 117 -11.55 -5.69 -3.82
C TRP A 117 -12.30 -6.46 -4.91
N ALA A 118 -12.74 -7.70 -4.65
CA ALA A 118 -13.67 -8.40 -5.52
C ALA A 118 -15.04 -7.69 -5.60
N LEU A 119 -15.56 -7.21 -4.47
CA LEU A 119 -16.80 -6.42 -4.44
C LEU A 119 -16.64 -5.10 -5.22
N ILE A 120 -15.52 -4.39 -5.03
CA ILE A 120 -15.25 -3.14 -5.75
C ILE A 120 -15.11 -3.37 -7.26
N ARG A 121 -14.48 -4.47 -7.68
CA ARG A 121 -14.42 -4.89 -9.08
C ARG A 121 -15.82 -5.18 -9.65
N GLU A 122 -16.67 -5.87 -8.90
CA GLU A 122 -18.04 -6.16 -9.32
C GLU A 122 -18.87 -4.88 -9.50
N VAL A 123 -18.78 -3.95 -8.55
CA VAL A 123 -19.56 -2.70 -8.59
C VAL A 123 -19.07 -1.74 -9.67
N SER A 124 -17.75 -1.59 -9.85
CA SER A 124 -17.18 -0.66 -10.82
C SER A 124 -17.42 -1.04 -12.28
N SER A 125 -17.81 -2.29 -12.57
CA SER A 125 -17.81 -2.87 -13.93
C SER A 125 -16.47 -2.73 -14.66
N LYS A 126 -15.39 -2.38 -13.94
CA LYS A 126 -14.02 -2.29 -14.45
C LYS A 126 -13.24 -3.51 -14.01
N GLN A 127 -12.32 -3.94 -14.86
CA GLN A 127 -11.36 -4.97 -14.49
C GLN A 127 -10.23 -4.35 -13.66
N PHE A 128 -10.53 -4.00 -12.40
CA PHE A 128 -9.53 -3.58 -11.43
C PHE A 128 -8.78 -4.82 -10.90
N GLU A 129 -7.47 -4.83 -11.05
CA GLU A 129 -6.58 -5.91 -10.60
C GLU A 129 -5.59 -5.36 -9.57
N ILE A 130 -6.02 -5.29 -8.31
CA ILE A 130 -5.21 -4.74 -7.21
C ILE A 130 -3.83 -5.40 -7.09
N ASP A 131 -3.76 -6.72 -7.24
CA ASP A 131 -2.48 -7.45 -7.20
C ASP A 131 -1.52 -6.99 -8.30
N LYS A 132 -2.04 -6.75 -9.50
CA LYS A 132 -1.22 -6.27 -10.63
C LYS A 132 -0.71 -4.87 -10.37
N LEU A 133 -1.56 -3.98 -9.85
CA LEU A 133 -1.19 -2.61 -9.48
C LEU A 133 -0.10 -2.62 -8.41
N ILE A 134 -0.30 -3.38 -7.34
CA ILE A 134 0.64 -3.49 -6.23
C ILE A 134 1.97 -4.07 -6.69
N ASN A 135 1.96 -5.14 -7.49
CA ASN A 135 3.19 -5.72 -8.03
C ASN A 135 3.95 -4.72 -8.91
N THR A 136 3.24 -3.99 -9.78
CA THR A 136 3.84 -2.97 -10.65
C THR A 136 4.48 -1.83 -9.86
N GLU A 137 3.79 -1.33 -8.83
CA GLU A 137 4.32 -0.27 -7.97
C GLU A 137 5.46 -0.77 -7.09
N ASN A 138 5.39 -2.02 -6.61
CA ASN A 138 6.47 -2.65 -5.86
C ASN A 138 7.73 -2.82 -6.73
N ASP A 139 7.61 -3.26 -7.98
CA ASP A 139 8.76 -3.41 -8.88
C ASP A 139 9.47 -2.07 -9.12
N LYS A 140 8.69 -1.01 -9.38
CA LYS A 140 9.23 0.37 -9.50
C LYS A 140 9.95 0.81 -8.23
N MET A 141 9.40 0.46 -7.07
CA MET A 141 10.00 0.80 -5.77
C MET A 141 11.29 0.02 -5.52
N GLN A 142 11.30 -1.28 -5.81
CA GLN A 142 12.49 -2.13 -5.67
C GLN A 142 13.64 -1.65 -6.56
N GLU A 143 13.34 -1.18 -7.78
CA GLU A 143 14.36 -0.61 -8.65
C GLU A 143 15.02 0.63 -8.01
N LYS A 144 14.23 1.52 -7.41
CA LYS A 144 14.75 2.73 -6.76
C LYS A 144 15.55 2.41 -5.50
N LEU A 145 15.06 1.47 -4.68
CA LEU A 145 15.81 1.00 -3.50
C LEU A 145 17.16 0.40 -3.91
N LYS A 146 17.20 -0.35 -5.00
CA LYS A 146 18.44 -0.92 -5.53
C LYS A 146 19.44 0.16 -5.96
N ILE A 147 18.98 1.26 -6.54
CA ILE A 147 19.83 2.42 -6.87
C ILE A 147 20.46 3.00 -5.60
N ILE A 148 19.66 3.18 -4.55
CA ILE A 148 20.09 3.70 -3.25
C ILE A 148 21.04 2.73 -2.51
N GLU A 149 20.98 1.44 -2.78
CA GLU A 149 21.93 0.49 -2.21
C GLU A 149 23.25 0.45 -2.98
N ILE A 150 23.17 0.36 -4.32
CA ILE A 150 24.32 0.06 -5.16
C ILE A 150 25.25 1.27 -5.33
N ILE A 151 24.70 2.47 -5.52
CA ILE A 151 25.50 3.66 -5.81
C ILE A 151 26.37 4.06 -4.61
N PRO A 152 25.86 4.18 -3.37
CA PRO A 152 26.70 4.51 -2.22
C PRO A 152 27.84 3.51 -2.01
N SER A 153 27.56 2.21 -2.19
CA SER A 153 28.59 1.17 -2.14
C SER A 153 29.70 1.38 -3.17
N CYS A 154 29.33 1.72 -4.41
CA CYS A 154 30.31 2.02 -5.46
C CYS A 154 31.11 3.30 -5.16
N LEU A 155 30.45 4.35 -4.65
CA LEU A 155 31.12 5.58 -4.24
C LEU A 155 32.13 5.33 -3.10
N ASP A 156 31.79 4.48 -2.14
CA ASP A 156 32.68 4.11 -1.05
C ASP A 156 33.91 3.36 -1.52
N ILE A 157 33.73 2.45 -2.47
CA ILE A 157 34.79 1.57 -2.92
C ILE A 157 35.67 2.28 -3.95
N TYR A 158 35.09 2.90 -4.97
CA TYR A 158 35.79 3.39 -6.15
C TYR A 158 36.10 4.89 -6.11
N CYS A 159 35.36 5.65 -5.31
CA CYS A 159 35.45 7.11 -5.27
C CYS A 159 35.81 7.62 -3.87
N SER A 160 36.56 6.82 -3.08
CA SER A 160 36.82 7.11 -1.66
C SER A 160 37.41 8.50 -1.40
N ASN A 161 38.20 9.02 -2.35
CA ASN A 161 38.90 10.30 -2.26
C ASN A 161 38.26 11.40 -3.15
N ALA A 162 37.10 11.14 -3.76
CA ALA A 162 36.44 12.12 -4.60
C ALA A 162 35.86 13.27 -3.73
N PRO A 163 36.06 14.54 -4.13
CA PRO A 163 35.66 15.69 -3.31
C PRO A 163 34.13 15.86 -3.20
N ASP A 164 33.39 15.39 -4.20
CA ASP A 164 31.93 15.45 -4.33
C ASP A 164 31.21 14.19 -3.79
N LYS A 165 31.96 13.23 -3.23
CA LYS A 165 31.42 11.96 -2.73
C LYS A 165 30.29 12.16 -1.71
N GLN A 166 30.48 13.09 -0.77
CA GLN A 166 29.52 13.32 0.31
C GLN A 166 28.23 13.95 -0.22
N ASP A 167 28.33 14.89 -1.16
CA ASP A 167 27.17 15.55 -1.78
C ASP A 167 26.24 14.52 -2.45
N TYR A 168 26.81 13.56 -3.18
CA TYR A 168 26.02 12.48 -3.78
C TYR A 168 25.41 11.51 -2.76
N LYS A 169 26.11 11.25 -1.64
CA LYS A 169 25.55 10.44 -0.55
C LYS A 169 24.37 11.14 0.12
N ASP A 170 24.48 12.44 0.36
CA ASP A 170 23.41 13.24 0.95
C ASP A 170 22.20 13.29 0.02
N LEU A 171 22.41 13.45 -1.29
CA LEU A 171 21.35 13.34 -2.31
C LEU A 171 20.66 11.97 -2.25
N LEU A 172 21.42 10.87 -2.21
CA LEU A 172 20.85 9.52 -2.12
C LEU A 172 20.07 9.28 -0.82
N GLN A 173 20.57 9.81 0.31
CA GLN A 173 19.87 9.74 1.58
C GLN A 173 18.56 10.56 1.56
N ASN A 174 18.55 11.72 0.91
CA ASN A 174 17.33 12.52 0.74
C ASN A 174 16.28 11.78 -0.10
N ILE A 175 16.69 11.08 -1.16
CA ILE A 175 15.80 10.22 -1.93
C ILE A 175 15.28 9.08 -1.03
N ALA A 176 16.15 8.45 -0.24
CA ALA A 176 15.77 7.38 0.69
C ALA A 176 14.69 7.84 1.67
N ASN A 177 14.89 9.00 2.28
CA ASN A 177 13.95 9.59 3.24
C ASN A 177 12.62 9.96 2.57
N SER A 178 12.62 10.29 1.28
CA SER A 178 11.41 10.64 0.54
C SER A 178 10.48 9.45 0.27
N PHE A 179 10.99 8.21 0.38
CA PHE A 179 10.16 7.02 0.18
C PHE A 179 9.16 6.76 1.29
N THR A 180 9.41 7.27 2.50
CA THR A 180 8.60 6.95 3.68
C THR A 180 7.21 7.57 3.63
N GLU A 181 7.02 8.66 2.89
CA GLU A 181 5.76 9.44 2.92
C GLU A 181 5.19 9.78 1.53
N LYS A 182 5.96 9.57 0.45
CA LYS A 182 5.53 9.94 -0.91
C LYS A 182 4.96 8.76 -1.70
N ILE A 183 4.13 9.10 -2.67
CA ILE A 183 3.66 8.17 -3.70
C ILE A 183 4.87 7.67 -4.49
N VAL A 184 4.98 6.35 -4.67
CA VAL A 184 6.15 5.69 -5.27
C VAL A 184 6.50 6.30 -6.62
N ARG A 185 5.51 6.57 -7.49
CA ARG A 185 5.74 7.20 -8.80
C ARG A 185 6.37 8.59 -8.72
N THR A 186 6.03 9.36 -7.69
CA THR A 186 6.45 10.77 -7.55
C THR A 186 7.89 10.94 -7.07
N VAL A 187 8.49 9.90 -6.49
CA VAL A 187 9.90 9.93 -6.09
C VAL A 187 10.78 9.79 -7.34
N ALA A 188 11.19 10.90 -7.93
CA ALA A 188 12.12 10.90 -9.06
C ALA A 188 13.56 10.64 -8.58
N ILE A 189 14.31 9.85 -9.35
CA ILE A 189 15.77 9.81 -9.24
C ILE A 189 16.29 11.04 -10.00
N PRO A 190 17.00 11.98 -9.36
CA PRO A 190 17.58 13.13 -10.04
C PRO A 190 18.54 12.68 -11.16
N ASN A 191 18.63 13.44 -12.24
CA ASN A 191 19.48 13.10 -13.39
C ASN A 191 20.95 12.95 -13.00
N GLU A 192 21.39 13.70 -12.00
CA GLU A 192 22.73 13.67 -11.41
C GLU A 192 23.06 12.29 -10.82
N ILE A 193 22.05 11.57 -10.32
CA ILE A 193 22.18 10.21 -9.80
C ILE A 193 21.95 9.18 -10.91
N ASP A 194 20.97 9.43 -11.79
CA ASP A 194 20.58 8.50 -12.84
C ASP A 194 21.74 8.15 -13.79
N GLN A 195 22.59 9.14 -14.11
CA GLN A 195 23.80 8.94 -14.91
C GLN A 195 24.79 7.91 -14.33
N PHE A 196 24.79 7.71 -13.00
CA PHE A 196 25.68 6.74 -12.35
C PHE A 196 25.12 5.31 -12.39
N VAL A 197 23.81 5.13 -12.62
CA VAL A 197 23.15 3.82 -12.55
C VAL A 197 23.81 2.78 -13.47
N PRO A 198 24.11 3.06 -14.76
CA PRO A 198 24.75 2.08 -15.65
C PRO A 198 26.15 1.68 -15.18
N ILE A 199 26.93 2.64 -14.67
CA ILE A 199 28.30 2.44 -14.20
C ILE A 199 28.27 1.62 -12.91
N ALA A 200 27.42 2.00 -11.97
CA ALA A 200 27.28 1.32 -10.69
C ALA A 200 26.78 -0.13 -10.88
N LYS A 201 25.81 -0.37 -11.78
CA LYS A 201 25.37 -1.74 -12.14
C LYS A 201 26.52 -2.61 -12.68
N ARG A 202 27.49 -2.04 -13.41
CA ARG A 202 28.65 -2.76 -13.93
C ARG A 202 29.74 -2.98 -12.89
N LEU A 203 30.00 -1.99 -12.04
CA LEU A 203 31.10 -2.03 -11.07
C LEU A 203 30.73 -2.81 -9.81
N HIS A 204 29.47 -2.76 -9.37
CA HIS A 204 29.03 -3.35 -8.11
C HIS A 204 29.37 -4.85 -7.95
N PRO A 205 29.25 -5.72 -8.98
CA PRO A 205 29.69 -7.12 -8.86
C PRO A 205 31.16 -7.30 -8.48
N TYR A 206 32.01 -6.33 -8.82
CA TYR A 206 33.45 -6.37 -8.52
C TYR A 206 33.79 -5.73 -7.17
N SER A 207 32.80 -5.18 -6.44
CA SER A 207 32.98 -4.55 -5.13
C SER A 207 33.67 -5.47 -4.11
N LYS A 208 33.43 -6.78 -4.23
CA LYS A 208 33.98 -7.83 -3.34
C LYS A 208 35.06 -8.68 -4.02
N SER A 209 35.47 -8.34 -5.24
CA SER A 209 36.48 -9.12 -5.97
C SER A 209 37.89 -8.84 -5.43
N THR A 210 38.51 -9.84 -4.79
CA THR A 210 39.88 -9.75 -4.28
C THR A 210 40.88 -9.39 -5.38
N VAL A 211 40.71 -9.96 -6.58
CA VAL A 211 41.57 -9.68 -7.74
C VAL A 211 41.48 -8.21 -8.16
N TRP A 212 40.26 -7.65 -8.13
CA TRP A 212 40.05 -6.25 -8.47
C TRP A 212 40.64 -5.30 -7.41
N HIS A 213 40.54 -5.64 -6.13
CA HIS A 213 41.18 -4.89 -5.05
C HIS A 213 42.71 -4.89 -5.19
N LEU A 214 43.30 -6.04 -5.51
CA LEU A 214 44.74 -6.16 -5.75
C LEU A 214 45.19 -5.33 -6.96
N PHE A 215 44.42 -5.35 -8.06
CA PHE A 215 44.70 -4.53 -9.24
C PHE A 215 44.73 -3.03 -8.92
N ARG A 216 43.78 -2.52 -8.12
CA ARG A 216 43.71 -1.09 -7.77
C ARG A 216 44.81 -0.63 -6.82
N GLN A 217 45.42 -1.53 -6.06
CA GLN A 217 46.52 -1.23 -5.15
C GLN A 217 47.88 -1.21 -5.87
N GLN A 218 47.94 -1.67 -7.13
CA GLN A 218 49.17 -1.59 -7.90
C GLN A 218 49.42 -0.12 -8.31
N PRO A 219 50.61 0.43 -8.03
CA PRO A 219 50.96 1.75 -8.53
C PRO A 219 50.92 1.71 -10.06
N LEU A 220 50.28 2.71 -10.67
CA LEU A 220 50.31 2.95 -12.11
C LEU A 220 51.78 3.19 -12.49
N THR A 221 52.46 2.12 -12.87
CA THR A 221 53.79 2.20 -13.45
C THR A 221 53.61 2.64 -14.90
N CYS A 222 53.53 3.96 -15.11
CA CYS A 222 53.73 4.52 -16.43
C CYS A 222 55.16 4.16 -16.87
N LYS A 223 55.25 3.34 -17.93
CA LYS A 223 56.45 3.24 -18.76
C LYS A 223 56.39 4.28 -19.86
#